data_AF-A0A2W5KW56-F1
#
_entry.id   AF-A0A2W5KW56-F1
#
_cell.length_a   1.000
_cell.length_b   1.000
_cell.length_c   1.000
_cell.angle_alpha   90.00
_cell.angle_beta   90.00
_cell.angle_gamma   90.00
#
_symmetry.space_group_name_H-M   'P 1'
#
loop_
_entity.id
_entity.type
_entity.pdbx_description
1 polymer ?
#
loop_
_entity_poly.entity_id
_entity_poly.type
_entity_poly.pdbx_seq_one_letter_code
_entity_poly.pdbx_strand_id
1 'polypeptide(L)' 'MMSTTTKAKALRKFKDAGTGGNYAADQTIENLTPGQLANYMAAGLVEPVAASAKAESEAKKA' A
#
# COMPACT_ATOMS: atom_id res chain seq x y z
N MET A 1 1.39 -17.88 7.75
CA MET A 1 0.43 -16.80 7.48
C MET A 1 1.09 -15.85 6.49
N MET A 2 0.72 -15.89 5.21
CA MET A 2 1.22 -14.94 4.23
C MET A 2 0.69 -13.55 4.60
N SER A 3 1.52 -12.73 5.25
CA SER A 3 1.26 -11.30 5.40
C SER A 3 1.35 -10.69 4.01
N THR A 4 0.21 -10.51 3.33
CA THR A 4 0.11 -9.75 2.08
C THR A 4 0.35 -8.28 2.40
N THR A 5 1.59 -7.93 2.70
CA THR A 5 1.98 -6.57 3.05
C THR A 5 1.95 -5.74 1.78
N THR A 6 0.93 -4.91 1.68
CA THR A 6 0.79 -3.98 0.56
C THR A 6 1.74 -2.82 0.79
N LYS A 7 2.29 -2.28 -0.29
CA LYS A 7 3.11 -1.06 -0.27
C LYS A 7 2.38 0.03 -1.05
N ALA A 8 2.57 1.27 -0.63
CA ALA A 8 2.09 2.43 -1.36
C ALA A 8 3.09 3.56 -1.23
N LYS A 9 3.07 4.48 -2.19
CA LYS A 9 3.91 5.66 -2.17
C LYS A 9 3.03 6.87 -1.98
N ALA A 10 3.36 7.70 -1.00
CA ALA A 10 2.72 8.99 -0.81
C ALA A 10 3.12 9.92 -1.95
N LEU A 11 2.14 10.47 -2.66
CA LEU A 11 2.35 11.39 -3.76
C LEU A 11 2.63 12.83 -3.26
N ARG A 12 2.23 13.12 -2.02
CA ARG A 12 2.38 14.43 -1.38
C ARG A 12 2.39 14.28 0.13
N LYS A 13 2.76 15.35 0.83
CA LYS A 13 2.65 15.38 2.29
C LYS A 13 1.18 15.32 2.72
N PHE A 14 0.85 14.43 3.65
CA PHE A 14 -0.47 14.37 4.27
C PHE A 14 -0.39 13.78 5.67
N LYS A 15 -1.41 14.06 6.47
CA LYS A 15 -1.57 13.49 7.80
C LYS A 15 -2.75 12.54 7.79
N ASP A 16 -2.54 11.32 8.24
CA ASP A 16 -3.59 10.35 8.45
C ASP A 16 -4.35 10.70 9.73
N ALA A 17 -5.65 10.95 9.60
CA ALA A 17 -6.48 11.40 10.71
C ALA A 17 -6.85 10.27 11.68
N GLY A 18 -6.78 9.00 11.25
CA GLY A 18 -7.14 7.85 12.09
C GLY A 18 -6.00 7.38 13.01
N THR A 19 -4.77 7.46 12.54
CA THR A 19 -3.53 7.01 13.21
C THR A 19 -2.69 8.18 13.72
N GLY A 20 -2.91 9.40 13.23
CA GLY A 20 -2.08 10.57 13.53
C GLY A 20 -0.72 10.58 12.83
N GLY A 21 -0.46 9.60 11.95
CA GLY A 21 0.78 9.48 11.19
C GLY A 21 0.96 10.63 10.20
N ASN A 22 2.19 11.12 10.06
CA ASN A 22 2.54 12.14 9.06
C ASN A 22 3.35 11.47 7.95
N TYR A 23 2.94 11.68 6.71
CA TYR A 23 3.61 11.17 5.54
C TYR A 23 4.23 12.31 4.74
N ALA A 24 5.46 12.11 4.29
CA ALA A 24 6.16 13.01 3.38
C ALA A 24 5.82 12.69 1.92
N ALA A 25 6.03 13.65 1.03
CA ALA A 25 5.98 13.38 -0.40
C ALA A 25 7.05 12.34 -0.78
N ASP A 26 6.72 11.48 -1.72
CA ASP A 26 7.52 10.35 -2.19
C ASP A 26 7.87 9.28 -1.14
N GLN A 27 7.27 9.36 0.06
CA GLN A 27 7.50 8.38 1.10
C GLN A 27 6.83 7.05 0.77
N THR A 28 7.61 5.97 0.81
CA THR A 28 7.08 4.60 0.75
C THR A 28 6.49 4.21 2.10
N ILE A 29 5.25 3.75 2.08
CA ILE A 29 4.50 3.22 3.22
C ILE A 29 4.47 1.70 3.08
N GLU A 30 5.01 1.01 4.08
CA GLU A 30 5.11 -0.45 4.11
C GLU A 30 4.16 -1.05 5.15
N ASN A 31 3.98 -2.39 5.08
CA ASN A 31 3.16 -3.16 6.02
C ASN A 31 1.71 -2.70 6.14
N LEU A 32 1.12 -2.28 5.02
CA LEU A 32 -0.26 -1.84 4.98
C LEU A 32 -1.22 -3.02 4.99
N THR A 33 -2.30 -2.87 5.77
CA THR A 33 -3.43 -3.79 5.70
C THR A 33 -4.29 -3.50 4.46
N PRO A 34 -4.90 -4.54 3.85
CA PRO A 34 -5.82 -4.33 2.73
C PRO A 34 -6.93 -3.33 3.10
N GLY A 35 -7.13 -2.32 2.25
CA GLY A 35 -8.15 -1.29 2.46
C GLY A 35 -7.73 -0.09 3.31
N GLN A 36 -6.61 -0.16 4.04
CA GLN A 36 -6.13 0.93 4.91
C GLN A 36 -5.88 2.24 4.15
N LEU A 37 -5.46 2.14 2.88
CA LEU A 37 -5.23 3.30 2.03
C LEU A 37 -6.27 3.53 0.94
N ALA A 38 -7.39 2.80 0.93
CA ALA A 38 -8.40 2.93 -0.12
C ALA A 38 -8.92 4.38 -0.25
N ASN A 39 -9.16 5.03 0.88
CA ASN A 39 -9.58 6.43 0.94
C ASN A 39 -8.51 7.38 0.42
N TYR A 40 -7.23 7.12 0.74
CA TYR A 40 -6.11 7.96 0.29
C TYR A 40 -5.81 7.77 -1.20
N MET A 41 -6.02 6.56 -1.74
CA MET A 41 -5.93 6.30 -3.17
C MET A 41 -7.05 7.01 -3.93
N ALA A 42 -8.29 6.92 -3.44
CA ALA A 42 -9.43 7.63 -4.03
C ALA A 42 -9.24 9.17 -4.00
N ALA A 43 -8.58 9.69 -2.95
CA ALA A 43 -8.23 11.10 -2.84
C ALA A 43 -6.97 11.52 -3.63
N GLY A 44 -6.29 10.59 -4.31
CA GLY A 44 -5.03 10.86 -5.03
C GLY A 44 -3.91 11.37 -4.10
N LEU A 45 -3.82 10.82 -2.88
CA LEU A 45 -2.77 11.11 -1.91
C LEU A 45 -1.65 10.08 -1.94
N VAL A 46 -1.98 8.85 -2.32
CA VAL A 46 -1.05 7.74 -2.43
C VAL A 46 -1.28 6.97 -3.72
N GLU A 47 -0.23 6.36 -4.25
CA GLU A 47 -0.30 5.38 -5.32
C GLU A 47 0.08 3.99 -4.79
N PRO A 48 -0.64 2.93 -5.19
CA PRO A 48 -0.26 1.57 -4.83
C PRO A 48 1.06 1.25 -5.53
N VAL A 49 2.06 0.89 -4.74
CA VAL A 49 3.28 0.31 -5.27
C VAL A 49 3.01 -1.17 -5.30
N ALA A 50 3.04 -1.78 -6.48
CA ALA A 50 2.97 -3.22 -6.59
C ALA A 50 4.05 -3.80 -5.67
N ALA A 51 3.63 -4.33 -4.51
CA ALA A 51 4.48 -5.17 -3.71
C ALA A 51 4.74 -6.33 -4.64
N SER A 52 5.93 -6.37 -5.27
CA SER A 52 6.29 -7.35 -6.29
C SER A 52 5.67 -8.66 -5.88
N ALA A 53 4.59 -9.03 -6.56
CA ALA A 53 4.01 -10.32 -6.35
C ALA A 53 5.18 -11.24 -6.66
N LYS A 54 5.69 -11.93 -5.64
CA LYS A 54 6.22 -13.24 -5.90
C LYS A 54 5.05 -13.96 -6.53
N ALA A 55 5.03 -13.91 -7.86
CA ALA A 55 4.26 -14.76 -8.71
C ALA A 55 4.74 -16.17 -8.39
N GLU A 56 4.18 -16.77 -7.34
CA GLU A 56 3.94 -18.19 -7.37
C GLU A 56 2.61 -18.33 -8.08
N SER A 57 2.75 -18.27 -9.40
CA SER A 57 1.80 -18.82 -10.35
C SER A 57 1.47 -20.23 -9.90
N GLU A 58 0.38 -20.38 -9.16
CA GLU A 58 -0.28 -21.66 -8.97
C GLU A 58 -1.01 -21.98 -10.28
N ALA A 59 -0.21 -22.32 -11.29
CA ALA A 59 -0.66 -22.73 -12.60
C ALA A 59 0.16 -23.93 -13.04
N LYS A 60 -0.16 -25.12 -12.51
CA LYS A 60 -0.43 -26.28 -13.39
C LYS A 60 -1.03 -27.46 -12.61
N LYS A 61 -2.25 -27.78 -13.01
CA LYS A 61 -2.82 -29.13 -13.07
C LYS A 61 -1.74 -30.17 -13.45
N ALA A 62 -1.52 -31.16 -12.60
CA ALA A 62 -1.00 -32.48 -12.94
C ALA A 62 -1.46 -33.48 -11.87
#